data_AF-A0A7H8SAK3-F1
#
_entry.id   AF-A0A7H8SAK3-F1
#
_cell.length_a   1.000
_cell.length_b   1.000
_cell.length_c   1.000
_cell.angle_alpha   90.00
_cell.angle_beta   90.00
_cell.angle_gamma   90.00
#
_symmetry.space_group_name_H-M   'P 1'
#
loop_
_entity.id
_entity.type
_entity.pdbx_description
1 polymer ?
#
loop_
_entity_poly.entity_id
_entity_poly.type
_entity_poly.pdbx_seq_one_letter_code
_entity_poly.pdbx_strand_id
1 'polypeptide(L)' 'MDNTNFIRQSLYLHDIPVYEDDMPYIQFLLHTVNQAQMSLNEFPDLNNENPITIVDKGLIYDD' A
#
# COMPACT_ATOMS: atom_id res chain seq x y z
N MET A 1 -6.61 15.94 5.15
CA MET A 1 -5.77 17.10 4.79
C MET A 1 -5.75 17.18 3.28
N ASP A 2 -6.15 18.31 2.72
CA ASP A 2 -6.08 18.54 1.28
C ASP A 2 -4.61 18.72 0.87
N ASN A 3 -3.99 17.64 0.38
CA ASN A 3 -2.58 17.59 0.04
C ASN A 3 -2.30 18.03 -1.41
N THR A 4 -3.25 18.69 -2.07
CA THR A 4 -3.10 19.16 -3.46
C THR A 4 -1.84 20.00 -3.64
N ASN A 5 -1.56 20.93 -2.72
CA ASN A 5 -0.35 21.77 -2.79
C ASN A 5 0.94 20.97 -2.63
N PHE A 6 0.95 19.99 -1.73
CA PHE A 6 2.10 19.09 -1.56
C PHE A 6 2.36 18.30 -2.84
N ILE A 7 1.32 17.69 -3.42
CA ILE A 7 1.44 16.91 -4.66
C ILE A 7 1.96 17.79 -5.81
N ARG A 8 1.40 18.98 -6.01
CA ARG A 8 1.87 19.90 -7.07
C ARG A 8 3.33 20.29 -6.87
N GLN A 9 3.74 20.62 -5.65
CA GLN A 9 5.12 20.97 -5.34
C GLN A 9 6.08 19.80 -5.57
N SER A 10 5.69 18.58 -5.16
CA SER A 10 6.48 17.38 -5.40
C SER A 10 6.64 17.10 -6.90
N LEU A 11 5.55 17.13 -7.67
CA LEU A 11 5.60 16.93 -9.12
C LEU A 11 6.51 17.96 -9.80
N TYR A 12 6.37 19.23 -9.41
CA TYR A 12 7.24 20.31 -9.89
C TYR A 12 8.72 20.08 -9.57
N LEU A 13 9.05 19.66 -8.35
CA LEU A 13 10.43 19.37 -7.93
C LEU A 13 11.07 18.19 -8.69
N HIS A 14 10.25 17.31 -9.27
CA HIS A 14 10.69 16.16 -10.03
C HIS A 14 10.58 16.36 -11.55
N ASP A 15 10.32 17.58 -12.02
CA ASP A 15 10.08 17.92 -13.43
C ASP A 15 8.95 17.09 -14.08
N ILE A 16 7.95 16.69 -13.27
CA ILE A 16 6.77 15.96 -13.73
C ILE A 16 5.66 16.97 -14.03
N PRO A 17 5.08 16.96 -15.24
CA PRO A 17 3.97 17.84 -15.56
C PRO A 17 2.75 17.57 -14.67
N VAL A 18 2.09 18.64 -14.24
CA VAL A 18 0.86 18.57 -13.46
C VAL A 18 -0.33 18.57 -14.42
N TYR A 19 -1.05 17.46 -14.44
CA TYR A 19 -2.35 17.36 -15.09
C TYR A 19 -3.43 17.41 -14.01
N GLU A 20 -4.27 18.45 -14.04
CA GLU A 20 -5.28 18.65 -12.99
C GLU A 20 -6.31 17.52 -12.93
N ASP A 21 -6.59 16.87 -14.06
CA ASP A 21 -7.49 15.71 -14.14
C ASP A 21 -6.93 14.47 -13.42
N ASP A 22 -5.60 14.37 -13.27
CA ASP A 22 -4.94 13.26 -12.57
C ASP A 22 -4.86 13.47 -11.05
N MET A 23 -5.08 14.71 -10.58
CA MET A 23 -4.93 15.06 -9.16
C MET A 23 -5.79 14.22 -8.21
N PRO A 24 -7.09 13.95 -8.50
CA PRO A 24 -7.91 13.08 -7.66
C PRO A 24 -7.34 11.65 -7.57
N TYR A 25 -6.78 11.14 -8.67
CA TYR A 25 -6.21 9.80 -8.71
C TYR A 25 -4.89 9.71 -7.93
N ILE A 26 -4.01 10.70 -8.09
CA ILE A 26 -2.75 10.78 -7.34
C ILE A 26 -3.03 10.89 -5.83
N GLN A 27 -4.02 11.70 -5.44
CA GLN A 27 -4.45 11.78 -4.04
C GLN A 27 -4.95 10.44 -3.50
N PHE A 28 -5.77 9.74 -4.27
CA PHE A 28 -6.27 8.42 -3.90
C PHE A 28 -5.12 7.44 -3.67
N LEU A 29 -4.18 7.34 -4.62
CA LEU A 29 -3.01 6.47 -4.50
C LEU A 29 -2.17 6.81 -3.26
N LEU A 30 -1.87 8.10 -3.05
CA LEU A 30 -1.08 8.54 -1.91
C LEU A 30 -1.78 8.18 -0.59
N HIS A 31 -3.10 8.34 -0.52
CA HIS A 31 -3.88 7.94 0.64
C HIS A 31 -3.81 6.42 0.88
N THR A 32 -4.00 5.61 -0.16
CA THR A 32 -3.91 4.14 -0.07
C THR A 32 -2.53 3.69 0.41
N VAL A 33 -1.45 4.26 -0.13
CA VAL A 33 -0.08 3.94 0.29
C VAL A 33 0.14 4.31 1.75
N ASN A 34 -0.30 5.50 2.18
CA ASN A 34 -0.18 5.92 3.59
C ASN A 34 -0.93 4.97 4.54
N GLN A 35 -2.14 4.53 4.18
CA GLN A 35 -2.89 3.57 4.98
C GLN A 35 -2.18 2.21 5.06
N ALA A 36 -1.68 1.69 3.92
CA ALA A 36 -0.95 0.43 3.90
C ALA A 36 0.35 0.50 4.72
N GLN A 37 1.05 1.63 4.67
CA GLN A 37 2.26 1.84 5.47
C GLN A 37 1.97 1.87 6.98
N MET A 38 0.82 2.41 7.40
CA MET A 38 0.40 2.34 8.81
C MET A 38 0.25 0.88 9.27
N SER A 39 -0.35 0.01 8.44
CA SER A 39 -0.45 -1.42 8.74
C SER A 39 0.92 -2.11 8.84
N LEU A 40 1.89 -1.73 8.00
CA LEU A 40 3.26 -2.26 8.08
C LEU A 40 4.00 -1.78 9.34
N ASN A 41 3.76 -0.55 9.80
CA ASN A 41 4.35 -0.10 11.06
C ASN A 41 3.77 -0.83 12.28
N GLU A 42 2.49 -1.21 12.22
CA GLU A 42 1.83 -2.01 13.27
C GLU A 42 2.29 -3.47 13.23
N PHE A 43 2.57 -4.01 12.04
CA PHE A 43 3.02 -5.38 11.83
C PHE A 43 4.27 -5.41 10.93
N PRO A 44 5.45 -5.04 11.46
CA PRO A 44 6.68 -4.88 10.67
C PRO A 44 7.15 -6.19 10.04
N ASP A 45 6.80 -7.32 10.65
CA ASP A 45 7.16 -8.67 10.22
C ASP A 45 6.02 -9.40 9.51
N LEU A 46 4.95 -8.69 9.08
CA LEU A 46 3.80 -9.31 8.42
C LEU A 46 4.20 -10.09 7.15
N ASN A 47 5.27 -9.68 6.48
CA ASN A 47 5.84 -10.38 5.33
C ASN A 47 6.71 -11.59 5.70
N ASN A 48 7.10 -11.71 6.97
CA ASN A 48 7.85 -12.83 7.55
C ASN A 48 6.91 -13.87 8.18
N GLU A 49 5.64 -13.54 8.41
CA GLU A 49 4.64 -14.51 8.85
C GLU A 49 4.34 -15.52 7.74
N ASN A 50 4.56 -16.80 8.04
CA ASN A 50 4.17 -17.88 7.14
C ASN A 50 2.66 -17.79 6.85
N PRO A 51 2.23 -17.88 5.59
CA PRO A 51 0.81 -17.92 5.27
C PRO A 51 0.15 -19.06 6.06
N ILE A 52 -0.98 -18.77 6.71
CA ILE A 52 -1.75 -19.75 7.47
C ILE A 52 -1.98 -20.96 6.57
N THR A 53 -1.22 -22.01 6.82
CA THR A 53 -1.32 -23.25 6.06
C THR A 53 -2.51 -23.98 6.64
N ILE A 54 -3.66 -23.92 5.96
CA ILE A 54 -4.80 -24.76 6.30
C ILE A 54 -4.40 -26.18 5.92
N VAL A 55 -3.94 -26.95 6.90
CA VAL A 55 -3.69 -28.38 6.72
C VAL A 55 -5.05 -29.07 6.67
N ASP A 56 -5.44 -29.56 5.49
CA ASP A 56 -6.58 -30.46 5.38
C ASP A 56 -6.25 -31.74 6.16
N LYS A 57 -7.02 -32.01 7.22
CA LYS A 57 -6.79 -33.15 8.13
C LYS A 57 -7.06 -34.50 7.46
N GLY A 58 -7.54 -34.52 6.21
CA GLY A 58 -7.83 -35.74 5.44
C GLY A 58 -6.65 -36.39 4.72
N LEU A 59 -5.43 -35.84 4.78
CA LEU A 59 -4.28 -36.32 4.00
C LEU A 59 -3.24 -37.15 4.79
N ILE A 60 -3.47 -37.48 6.05
CA ILE A 60 -2.65 -38.48 6.75
C ILE A 60 -3.26 -39.85 6.48
N TYR A 61 -2.82 -40.49 5.40
CA TYR A 61 -2.91 -41.94 5.27
C TYR A 61 -1.67 -42.54 5.94
N ASP A 62 -1.91 -43.35 6.98
CA ASP A 62 -0.91 -44.17 7.66
C ASP A 62 -0.38 -45.25 6.70
N ASP A 63 0.94 -45.32 6.55
CA ASP A 63 1.68 -46.53 6.11
C ASP A 63 2.55 -47.02 7.27
#